data_AF-A0A9E1MDI3-F1
#
_entry.id   AF-A0A9E1MDI3-F1
#
_cell.length_a   1.000
_cell.length_b   1.000
_cell.length_c   1.000
_cell.angle_alpha   90.00
_cell.angle_beta   90.00
_cell.angle_gamma   90.00
#
_symmetry.space_group_name_H-M   'P 1'
#
loop_
_entity.id
_entity.type
_entity.pdbx_description
1 polymer ?
#
loop_
_entity_poly.entity_id
_entity_poly.type
_entity_poly.pdbx_seq_one_letter_code
_entity_poly.pdbx_strand_id
1 'polypeptide(L)'
;MERKIQFMLSQKSTMKTKLEKMYLQERISYGYKKVITMMLVSGLISIIAIGILFANMMNYVNNVNAADQAVKTCRININTAARNIREMALNDDESTYDSYEEKVKELLGTVDTQMNVLHGTGVITEDLYTEYKGAFTDWGTIGYEIMEEIKAGKEDQAVDGILNKC
;
A
#
# COMPACT_ATOMS: atom_id res chain seq x y z
N MET A 1 39.47 -7.03 22.10
CA MET A 1 38.85 -5.85 22.71
C MET A 1 39.91 -4.91 23.30
N GLU A 2 40.82 -5.41 24.12
CA GLU A 2 41.90 -4.65 24.79
C GLU A 2 42.83 -3.88 23.85
N ARG A 3 43.25 -4.47 22.72
CA ARG A 3 44.10 -3.77 21.73
C ARG A 3 43.46 -2.51 21.15
N LYS A 4 42.14 -2.50 20.93
CA LYS A 4 41.41 -1.31 20.45
C LYS A 4 41.37 -0.22 21.52
N ILE A 5 41.21 -0.62 22.78
CA ILE A 5 41.19 0.30 23.93
C ILE A 5 42.56 0.95 24.13
N GLN A 6 43.64 0.17 24.13
CA GLN A 6 45.01 0.68 24.27
C GLN A 6 45.39 1.65 23.14
N PHE A 7 44.98 1.34 21.90
CA PHE A 7 45.18 2.23 20.76
C PHE A 7 44.46 3.58 20.92
N MET A 8 43.19 3.56 21.37
CA MET A 8 42.44 4.81 21.63
C MET A 8 43.06 5.64 22.75
N LEU A 9 43.52 5.01 23.84
CA LEU A 9 44.17 5.71 24.95
C LEU A 9 45.47 6.38 24.52
N SER A 10 46.29 5.68 23.71
CA SER A 10 47.53 6.21 23.14
C SER A 10 47.29 7.41 22.19
N GLN A 11 46.26 7.34 21.35
CA GLN A 11 45.89 8.47 20.50
C GLN A 11 45.38 9.67 21.30
N LYS A 12 44.59 9.43 22.35
CA LYS A 12 44.06 10.46 23.23
C LYS A 12 45.18 11.20 23.98
N SER A 13 46.16 10.48 24.54
CA SER A 13 47.30 11.09 25.24
C SER A 13 48.16 11.93 24.30
N THR A 14 48.43 11.42 23.09
CA THR A 14 49.20 12.13 22.06
C THR A 14 48.54 13.43 21.62
N MET A 15 47.21 13.41 21.40
CA MET A 15 46.46 14.61 21.05
C MET A 15 46.44 15.65 22.17
N LYS A 16 46.30 15.21 23.43
CA LYS A 16 46.32 16.10 24.61
C LYS A 16 47.66 16.85 24.70
N THR A 17 48.77 16.13 24.63
CA THR A 17 50.11 16.73 24.67
C THR A 17 50.34 17.71 23.51
N LYS A 18 49.81 17.40 22.31
CA LYS A 18 49.89 18.29 21.14
C LYS A 18 49.11 19.59 21.34
N LEU A 19 47.95 19.54 21.99
CA LEU A 19 47.12 20.72 22.30
C LEU A 19 47.72 21.60 23.41
N GLU A 20 48.34 20.99 24.43
CA GLU A 20 48.98 21.71 25.54
C GLU A 20 50.24 22.47 25.11
N LYS A 21 50.91 22.01 24.04
CA LYS A 21 52.10 22.65 23.47
C LYS A 21 51.82 23.79 22.49
N MET A 22 50.56 24.05 22.12
CA MET A 22 50.18 25.16 21.24
C MET A 22 50.05 26.48 22.02
N TYR A 23 50.22 27.61 21.33
CA TYR A 23 49.91 28.92 21.91
C TYR A 23 48.41 29.07 22.21
N LEU A 24 48.06 29.86 23.23
CA LEU A 24 46.67 30.01 23.70
C LEU A 24 45.70 30.42 22.57
N GLN A 25 46.10 31.37 21.72
CA GLN A 25 45.31 31.84 20.59
C GLN A 25 45.05 30.74 19.55
N GLU A 26 46.07 29.92 19.26
CA GLU A 26 45.95 28.79 18.33
C GLU A 26 45.05 27.70 18.88
N ARG A 27 45.18 27.38 20.17
CA ARG A 27 44.36 26.37 20.85
C ARG A 27 42.88 26.74 20.85
N ILE A 28 42.57 28.02 21.10
CA ILE A 28 41.20 28.55 21.03
C ILE A 28 40.67 28.48 19.59
N SER A 29 41.45 28.93 18.60
CA SER A 29 41.07 28.88 17.17
C SER A 29 40.81 27.43 16.69
N TYR A 30 41.65 26.48 17.12
CA TYR A 30 41.46 25.06 16.83
C TYR A 30 40.15 24.52 17.43
N GLY A 31 39.86 24.86 18.68
CA GLY A 31 38.61 24.49 19.36
C GLY A 31 37.38 24.96 18.60
N TYR A 32 37.34 26.24 18.23
CA TYR A 32 36.24 26.80 17.42
C TYR A 32 36.11 26.10 16.07
N LYS A 33 37.22 25.91 15.34
CA LYS A 33 37.19 25.18 14.06
C LYS A 33 36.64 23.77 14.23
N LYS A 34 37.04 23.06 15.28
CA LYS A 34 36.53 21.70 15.55
C LYS A 34 35.03 21.68 15.82
N VAL A 35 34.52 22.58 16.64
CA VAL A 35 33.08 22.68 16.91
C VAL A 35 32.31 23.01 15.64
N ILE A 36 32.77 23.99 14.85
CA ILE A 36 32.14 24.37 13.58
C ILE A 36 32.14 23.17 12.60
N THR A 37 33.26 22.47 12.45
CA THR A 37 33.32 21.28 11.58
C THR A 37 32.36 20.19 12.06
N MET A 38 32.28 19.92 13.36
CA MET A 38 31.32 18.95 13.91
C MET A 38 29.88 19.37 13.65
N MET A 39 29.56 20.66 13.81
CA MET A 39 28.23 21.21 13.54
C MET A 39 27.85 21.07 12.05
N LEU A 40 28.77 21.38 11.13
CA LEU A 40 28.55 21.21 9.70
C LEU A 40 28.33 19.74 9.32
N VAL A 41 29.13 18.83 9.89
CA VAL A 41 28.98 17.39 9.65
C VAL A 41 27.66 16.87 10.21
N SER A 42 27.28 17.26 11.43
CA SER A 42 26.00 16.85 12.01
C SER A 42 24.81 17.39 11.20
N GLY A 43 24.89 18.64 10.71
CA GLY A 43 23.86 19.22 9.86
C GLY A 43 23.71 18.44 8.55
N LEU A 44 24.82 18.08 7.90
CA LEU A 44 24.80 17.29 6.68
C LEU A 44 24.20 15.89 6.91
N ILE A 45 24.56 15.22 8.00
CA ILE A 45 24.01 13.90 8.36
C ILE A 45 22.49 14.00 8.56
N SER A 46 22.02 15.04 9.26
CA SER A 46 20.59 15.26 9.46
C SER A 46 19.83 15.45 8.15
N ILE A 47 20.37 16.21 7.19
CA ILE A 47 19.75 16.41 5.88
C ILE A 47 19.63 15.08 5.12
N ILE A 48 20.69 14.25 5.14
CA ILE A 48 20.67 12.94 4.49
C ILE A 48 19.62 12.03 5.14
N ALA A 49 19.57 11.99 6.48
CA ALA A 49 18.60 11.18 7.21
C ALA A 49 17.14 11.60 6.91
N ILE A 50 16.87 12.91 6.89
CA ILE A 50 15.55 13.46 6.51
C ILE A 50 15.22 13.08 5.07
N GLY A 51 16.18 13.15 4.15
CA GLY A 51 15.97 12.74 2.75
C GLY A 51 15.53 11.28 2.61
N ILE A 52 16.15 10.36 3.36
CA ILE A 52 15.78 8.94 3.37
C ILE A 52 14.36 8.76 3.94
N LEU A 53 14.05 9.41 5.06
CA LEU A 53 12.71 9.33 5.68
C LEU A 53 11.64 9.90 4.76
N PHE A 54 11.92 11.01 4.07
CA PHE A 54 11.01 11.62 3.11
C PHE A 54 10.76 10.69 1.91
N ALA A 55 11.78 10.05 1.37
CA ALA A 55 11.63 9.07 0.29
C ALA A 55 10.78 7.86 0.73
N ASN A 56 11.01 7.34 1.94
CA ASN A 56 10.20 6.26 2.51
C ASN A 56 8.73 6.69 2.70
N MET A 57 8.51 7.91 3.19
CA MET A 57 7.17 8.46 3.35
C MET A 57 6.46 8.62 2.00
N MET A 58 7.15 9.11 0.97
CA MET A 58 6.59 9.23 -0.39
C MET A 58 6.20 7.87 -0.97
N ASN A 59 7.06 6.85 -0.81
CA ASN A 59 6.74 5.48 -1.23
C ASN A 59 5.52 4.93 -0.49
N TYR A 60 5.44 5.14 0.83
CA TYR A 60 4.30 4.73 1.64
C TYR A 60 2.99 5.41 1.18
N VAL A 61 3.01 6.72 0.98
CA VAL A 61 1.83 7.48 0.52
C VAL A 61 1.36 7.00 -0.86
N ASN A 62 2.29 6.73 -1.78
CA ASN A 62 1.95 6.22 -3.11
C ASN A 62 1.27 4.84 -3.02
N ASN A 63 1.78 3.94 -2.18
CA ASN A 63 1.18 2.62 -1.99
C ASN A 63 -0.20 2.71 -1.34
N VAL A 64 -0.37 3.57 -0.32
CA VAL A 64 -1.68 3.81 0.31
C VAL A 64 -2.68 4.38 -0.69
N ASN A 65 -2.26 5.32 -1.54
CA ASN A 65 -3.13 5.88 -2.56
C ASN A 65 -3.54 4.84 -3.62
N ALA A 66 -2.60 3.99 -4.06
CA ALA A 66 -2.90 2.90 -4.97
C ALA A 66 -3.86 1.88 -4.36
N ALA A 67 -3.68 1.53 -3.08
CA ALA A 67 -4.59 0.67 -2.33
C ALA A 67 -6.00 1.27 -2.22
N ASP A 68 -6.11 2.54 -1.86
CA ASP A 68 -7.40 3.26 -1.77
C ASP A 68 -8.13 3.30 -3.11
N GLN A 69 -7.41 3.61 -4.20
CA GLN A 69 -7.98 3.62 -5.55
C GLN A 69 -8.44 2.23 -5.98
N ALA A 70 -7.66 1.18 -5.70
CA ALA A 70 -8.04 -0.19 -6.00
C ALA A 70 -9.33 -0.59 -5.27
N VAL A 71 -9.40 -0.36 -3.95
CA VAL A 71 -10.60 -0.68 -3.14
C VAL A 71 -11.83 0.08 -3.64
N LYS A 72 -11.70 1.38 -3.94
CA LYS A 72 -12.80 2.18 -4.50
C LYS A 72 -13.27 1.64 -5.84
N THR A 73 -12.35 1.23 -6.69
CA THR A 73 -12.65 0.65 -8.00
C THR A 73 -13.37 -0.69 -7.85
N CYS A 74 -12.93 -1.56 -6.94
CA CYS A 74 -13.63 -2.81 -6.61
C CYS A 74 -15.08 -2.54 -6.20
N ARG A 75 -15.29 -1.63 -5.23
CA ARG A 75 -16.64 -1.29 -4.73
C ARG A 75 -17.55 -0.77 -5.83
N ILE A 76 -17.05 0.11 -6.71
CA ILE A 76 -17.83 0.63 -7.83
C ILE A 76 -18.23 -0.51 -8.76
N ASN A 77 -17.27 -1.35 -9.18
CA ASN A 77 -17.52 -2.42 -10.15
C ASN A 77 -18.48 -3.50 -9.60
N ILE A 78 -18.37 -3.87 -8.33
CA ILE A 78 -19.31 -4.80 -7.68
C ILE A 78 -20.72 -4.22 -7.65
N ASN A 79 -20.88 -2.97 -7.21
CA ASN A 79 -22.20 -2.33 -7.18
C ASN A 79 -22.79 -2.17 -8.59
N THR A 80 -21.96 -1.90 -9.60
CA THR A 80 -22.39 -1.86 -11.00
C THR A 80 -22.78 -3.25 -11.50
N ALA A 81 -22.07 -4.31 -11.12
CA ALA A 81 -22.41 -5.69 -11.48
C ALA A 81 -23.74 -6.10 -10.85
N ALA A 82 -23.93 -5.84 -9.55
CA ALA A 82 -25.19 -6.07 -8.84
C ALA A 82 -26.36 -5.37 -9.53
N ARG A 83 -26.15 -4.12 -9.95
CA ARG A 83 -27.13 -3.34 -10.71
C ARG A 83 -27.46 -3.99 -12.05
N ASN A 84 -26.47 -4.47 -12.80
CA ASN A 84 -26.69 -5.14 -14.09
C ASN A 84 -27.49 -6.44 -13.92
N ILE A 85 -27.20 -7.25 -12.89
CA ILE A 85 -27.97 -8.45 -12.57
C ILE A 85 -29.43 -8.09 -12.28
N ARG A 86 -29.67 -7.05 -11.48
CA ARG A 86 -31.02 -6.57 -11.21
C ARG A 86 -31.73 -6.05 -12.47
N GLU A 87 -31.02 -5.33 -13.35
CA GLU A 87 -31.58 -4.85 -14.61
C GLU A 87 -31.91 -6.00 -15.56
N MET A 88 -31.07 -7.03 -15.61
CA MET A 88 -31.34 -8.28 -16.32
C MET A 88 -32.60 -8.97 -15.78
N ALA A 89 -32.76 -9.07 -14.46
CA ALA A 89 -33.95 -9.68 -13.83
C ALA A 89 -35.26 -8.93 -14.11
N LEU A 90 -35.19 -7.66 -14.47
CA LEU A 90 -36.34 -6.80 -14.76
C LEU A 90 -36.63 -6.64 -16.26
N ASN A 91 -35.82 -7.28 -17.12
CA ASN A 91 -35.93 -7.12 -18.56
C ASN A 91 -36.49 -8.38 -19.21
N ASP A 92 -37.65 -8.30 -19.84
CA ASP A 92 -38.29 -9.46 -20.49
C ASP A 92 -37.63 -9.83 -21.84
N ASP A 93 -36.72 -9.01 -22.37
CA ASP A 93 -36.01 -9.26 -23.63
C ASP A 93 -34.79 -10.18 -23.43
N GLU A 94 -35.01 -11.49 -23.51
CA GLU A 94 -33.98 -12.53 -23.39
C GLU A 94 -32.81 -12.34 -24.36
N SER A 95 -33.02 -11.68 -25.52
CA SER A 95 -31.93 -11.44 -26.50
C SER A 95 -30.83 -10.52 -25.96
N THR A 96 -31.10 -9.81 -24.86
CA THR A 96 -30.14 -8.92 -24.19
C THR A 96 -29.35 -9.58 -23.06
N TYR A 97 -29.75 -10.78 -22.62
CA TYR A 97 -29.20 -11.42 -21.41
C TYR A 97 -27.71 -11.73 -21.50
N ASP A 98 -27.23 -12.16 -22.67
CA ASP A 98 -25.80 -12.42 -22.86
C ASP A 98 -24.95 -11.15 -22.72
N SER A 99 -25.49 -9.99 -23.11
CA SER A 99 -24.82 -8.69 -22.93
C SER A 99 -24.71 -8.31 -21.45
N TYR A 100 -25.75 -8.55 -20.66
CA TYR A 100 -25.71 -8.33 -19.21
C TYR A 100 -24.67 -9.23 -18.54
N GLU A 101 -24.64 -10.52 -18.88
CA GLU A 101 -23.66 -11.47 -18.34
C GLU A 101 -22.23 -11.08 -18.72
N GLU A 102 -21.99 -10.75 -20.00
CA GLU A 102 -20.68 -10.28 -20.46
C GLU A 102 -20.24 -9.03 -19.67
N LYS A 103 -21.18 -8.11 -19.42
CA LYS A 103 -20.88 -6.91 -18.65
C LYS A 103 -20.52 -7.23 -17.19
N VAL A 104 -21.28 -8.11 -16.53
CA VAL A 104 -20.99 -8.55 -15.16
C VAL A 104 -19.61 -9.21 -15.09
N LYS A 105 -19.27 -10.05 -16.08
CA LYS A 105 -17.96 -10.70 -16.19
C LYS A 105 -16.82 -9.70 -16.35
N GLU A 106 -16.97 -8.68 -17.18
CA GLU A 106 -15.98 -7.60 -17.34
C GLU A 106 -15.73 -6.85 -16.02
N LEU A 107 -16.81 -6.51 -15.31
CA LEU A 107 -16.74 -5.80 -14.03
C LEU A 107 -16.05 -6.65 -12.96
N LEU A 108 -16.38 -7.94 -12.85
CA LEU A 108 -15.71 -8.87 -11.94
C LEU A 108 -14.24 -9.12 -12.30
N GLY A 109 -13.91 -9.17 -13.60
CA GLY A 109 -12.52 -9.21 -14.05
C GLY A 109 -11.72 -7.97 -13.66
N THR A 110 -12.36 -6.81 -13.68
CA THR A 110 -11.77 -5.56 -13.17
C THR A 110 -11.55 -5.64 -11.65
N VAL A 111 -12.49 -6.21 -10.89
CA VAL A 111 -12.34 -6.43 -9.44
C VAL A 111 -11.12 -7.31 -9.15
N ASP A 112 -10.96 -8.46 -9.81
CA ASP A 112 -9.78 -9.33 -9.59
C ASP A 112 -8.47 -8.61 -9.92
N THR A 113 -8.44 -7.87 -11.03
CA THR A 113 -7.27 -7.07 -11.41
C THR A 113 -6.91 -6.05 -10.32
N GLN A 114 -7.89 -5.32 -9.78
CA GLN A 114 -7.66 -4.34 -8.73
C GLN A 114 -7.33 -4.99 -7.38
N MET A 115 -7.83 -6.19 -7.09
CA MET A 115 -7.38 -6.95 -5.93
C MET A 115 -5.91 -7.32 -6.02
N ASN A 116 -5.41 -7.68 -7.22
CA ASN A 116 -3.99 -7.93 -7.42
C ASN A 116 -3.15 -6.65 -7.28
N VAL A 117 -3.67 -5.49 -7.69
CA VAL A 117 -3.04 -4.18 -7.42
C VAL A 117 -2.97 -3.91 -5.92
N LEU A 118 -4.08 -4.09 -5.20
CA LEU A 118 -4.15 -3.91 -3.75
C LEU A 118 -3.13 -4.79 -3.02
N HIS A 119 -3.02 -6.07 -3.40
CA HIS A 119 -2.03 -6.99 -2.85
C HIS A 119 -0.60 -6.50 -3.05
N GLY A 120 -0.28 -6.04 -4.26
CA GLY A 120 1.04 -5.53 -4.61
C GLY A 120 1.48 -4.27 -3.84
N THR A 121 0.54 -3.55 -3.21
CA THR A 121 0.87 -2.34 -2.42
C THR A 121 1.54 -2.67 -1.09
N GLY A 122 1.32 -3.88 -0.55
CA GLY A 122 1.77 -4.27 0.78
C GLY A 122 1.14 -3.47 1.93
N VAL A 123 0.05 -2.72 1.69
CA VAL A 123 -0.62 -1.88 2.69
C VAL A 123 -1.53 -2.69 3.62
N ILE A 124 -2.11 -3.77 3.12
CA ILE A 124 -2.97 -4.68 3.88
C ILE A 124 -2.25 -5.99 4.20
N THR A 125 -2.70 -6.69 5.24
CA THR A 125 -2.20 -8.02 5.59
C THR A 125 -2.67 -9.08 4.59
N GLU A 126 -1.94 -10.19 4.50
CA GLU A 126 -2.33 -11.32 3.65
C GLU A 126 -3.69 -11.90 4.05
N ASP A 127 -3.97 -11.98 5.36
CA ASP A 127 -5.25 -12.46 5.88
C ASP A 127 -6.40 -11.57 5.39
N LEU A 128 -6.23 -10.25 5.45
CA LEU A 128 -7.26 -9.30 5.00
C LEU A 128 -7.43 -9.35 3.48
N TYR A 129 -6.34 -9.49 2.73
CA TYR A 129 -6.40 -9.69 1.28
C TYR A 129 -7.21 -10.95 0.92
N THR A 130 -6.92 -12.06 1.59
CA THR A 130 -7.56 -13.35 1.37
C THR A 130 -9.05 -13.28 1.71
N GLU A 131 -9.40 -12.63 2.82
CA GLU A 131 -10.79 -12.40 3.23
C GLU A 131 -11.56 -11.59 2.17
N TYR A 132 -11.03 -10.45 1.73
CA TYR A 132 -11.68 -9.64 0.70
C TYR A 132 -11.80 -10.37 -0.64
N LYS A 133 -10.74 -11.06 -1.06
CA LYS A 133 -10.75 -11.82 -2.33
C LYS A 133 -11.75 -12.97 -2.29
N GLY A 134 -11.84 -13.66 -1.15
CA GLY A 134 -12.85 -14.69 -0.88
C GLY A 134 -14.25 -14.11 -0.98
N ALA A 135 -14.54 -13.02 -0.26
CA ALA A 135 -15.85 -12.37 -0.29
C ALA A 135 -16.28 -11.94 -1.71
N PHE A 136 -15.37 -11.39 -2.52
CA PHE A 136 -15.70 -11.06 -3.92
C PHE A 136 -15.90 -12.30 -4.80
N THR A 137 -15.17 -13.38 -4.54
CA THR A 137 -15.35 -14.65 -5.26
C THR A 137 -16.70 -15.27 -4.94
N ASP A 138 -17.05 -15.36 -3.66
CA ASP A 138 -18.34 -15.87 -3.18
C ASP A 138 -19.50 -15.05 -3.73
N TRP A 139 -19.39 -13.71 -3.66
CA TRP A 139 -20.39 -12.81 -4.25
C TRP A 139 -20.53 -13.01 -5.77
N GLY A 140 -19.41 -13.15 -6.48
CA GLY A 140 -19.42 -13.42 -7.92
C GLY A 140 -20.13 -14.73 -8.26
N THR A 141 -19.87 -15.79 -7.50
CA THR A 141 -20.55 -17.09 -7.66
C THR A 141 -22.06 -16.95 -7.49
N ILE A 142 -22.52 -16.27 -6.43
CA ILE A 142 -23.94 -16.01 -6.19
C ILE A 142 -24.54 -15.19 -7.35
N GLY A 143 -23.82 -14.17 -7.84
CA GLY A 143 -24.25 -13.36 -8.96
C GLY A 143 -24.44 -14.16 -10.25
N TYR A 144 -23.52 -15.09 -10.57
CA TYR A 144 -23.68 -15.99 -11.71
C TYR A 144 -24.83 -16.97 -11.54
N GLU A 145 -25.02 -17.53 -10.34
CA GLU A 145 -26.16 -18.42 -10.05
C GLU A 145 -27.51 -17.71 -10.29
N ILE A 146 -27.64 -16.46 -9.82
CA ILE A 146 -28.85 -15.64 -10.06
C ILE A 146 -29.07 -15.40 -11.56
N MET A 147 -28.02 -15.06 -12.33
CA MET A 147 -28.14 -14.85 -13.77
C MET A 147 -28.61 -16.12 -14.49
N GLU A 148 -28.13 -17.29 -14.08
CA GLU A 148 -28.60 -18.58 -14.62
C GLU A 148 -30.07 -18.87 -14.24
N GLU A 149 -30.49 -18.51 -13.03
CA GLU A 149 -31.91 -18.61 -12.62
C GLU A 149 -32.82 -17.71 -13.47
N ILE A 150 -32.39 -16.48 -13.77
CA ILE A 150 -33.09 -15.55 -14.66
C ILE A 150 -33.21 -16.16 -16.07
N LYS A 151 -32.11 -16.65 -16.65
CA LYS A 151 -32.12 -17.30 -17.98
C LYS A 151 -33.00 -18.55 -18.02
N ALA A 152 -33.16 -19.25 -16.90
CA ALA A 152 -34.01 -20.42 -16.78
C ALA A 152 -35.50 -20.10 -16.50
N GLY A 153 -35.87 -18.81 -16.44
CA GLY A 153 -37.24 -18.37 -16.14
C GLY A 153 -37.68 -18.64 -14.70
N LYS A 154 -36.73 -18.79 -13.76
CA LYS A 154 -37.00 -19.09 -12.34
C LYS A 154 -37.08 -17.80 -11.51
N GLU A 155 -38.04 -16.94 -11.84
CA GLU A 155 -38.15 -15.58 -11.29
C GLU A 155 -38.16 -15.54 -9.76
N ASP A 156 -38.96 -16.39 -9.09
CA ASP A 156 -39.03 -16.43 -7.63
C ASP A 156 -37.67 -16.74 -6.97
N GLN A 157 -36.88 -17.63 -7.58
CA GLN A 157 -35.55 -18.00 -7.07
C GLN A 157 -34.55 -16.87 -7.30
N ALA A 158 -34.57 -16.27 -8.49
CA ALA A 158 -33.71 -15.15 -8.82
C ALA A 158 -33.99 -13.94 -7.91
N VAL A 159 -35.26 -13.64 -7.61
CA VAL A 159 -35.66 -12.57 -6.69
C VAL A 159 -35.20 -12.87 -5.26
N ASP A 160 -35.37 -14.11 -4.77
CA ASP A 160 -34.86 -14.51 -3.46
C ASP A 160 -33.33 -14.37 -3.39
N GLY A 161 -32.62 -14.83 -4.42
CA GLY A 161 -31.17 -14.68 -4.54
C GLY A 161 -30.72 -13.22 -4.48
N ILE A 162 -31.39 -12.33 -5.23
CA ILE A 162 -31.09 -10.89 -5.24
C ILE A 162 -31.33 -10.24 -3.87
N LEU A 163 -32.39 -10.63 -3.16
CA LEU A 163 -32.78 -9.96 -1.91
C LEU A 163 -32.04 -10.50 -0.68
N ASN A 164 -31.69 -11.79 -0.69
CA ASN A 164 -31.23 -12.48 0.51
C ASN A 164 -29.80 -13.02 0.42
N LYS A 165 -29.21 -13.09 -0.78
CA LYS A 165 -27.87 -13.67 -0.99
C LYS A 165 -26.86 -12.71 -1.64
N CYS A 166 -27.32 -11.74 -2.43
CA CYS A 166 -26.51 -10.77 -3.17
C CYS A 166 -26.32 -9.46 -2.39
#